data_AF-A0A2A5QQD8-F1
#
_entry.id   AF-A0A2A5QQD8-F1
#
_cell.length_a   1.000
_cell.length_b   1.000
_cell.length_c   1.000
_cell.angle_alpha   90.00
_cell.angle_beta   90.00
_cell.angle_gamma   90.00
#
_symmetry.space_group_name_H-M   'P 1'
#
loop_
_entity.id
_entity.type
_entity.pdbx_description
1 polymer ?
#
loop_
_entity_poly.entity_id
_entity_poly.type
_entity_poly.pdbx_seq_one_letter_code
_entity_poly.pdbx_strand_id
1 'polypeptide(L)'
;MKAADRLLDEEGVFFIAEAGVNHNGELSRAKRLVDAATDAGADAVKFQTYDTDRLVAKDTPAATYQNEQLESATSQRAVIERYELSDRDHKELFEYCQESGISFLSTPFDEHSAQFLVDLGVPAIKIGSGELTNHLLLRDIAKFGRPMIVSTGMATMDEVVAANEAIRGENQSVPVCYLHCVSAYPTAVSDANLEVIRTLDDRFSDPVGFSDHTMSVEMAGLAVAAGATVIEKHLTLDRTLPGPDHKASLEPAELERAVELAREAAVARGTPEKEPVPAEAENRTVARRSLHAVEPIRRGEQISRDAVDVLRPATGLSPASLDSILGRPVTTNIESHEPITADDVSGWSDRDEPETGVRADE
;
A
#
# COMPACT_ATOMS: atom_id res chain seq x y z
N MET A 1 13.97 14.44 -3.45
CA MET A 1 14.27 13.25 -2.63
C MET A 1 14.88 12.19 -3.55
N LYS A 2 15.87 11.41 -3.12
CA LYS A 2 16.37 10.32 -3.97
C LYS A 2 15.33 9.19 -3.97
N ALA A 3 15.25 8.40 -5.04
CA ALA A 3 14.27 7.32 -5.15
C ALA A 3 14.33 6.30 -4.00
N ALA A 4 15.53 6.02 -3.49
CA ALA A 4 15.73 5.16 -2.33
C ALA A 4 15.10 5.73 -1.04
N ASP A 5 15.05 7.06 -0.91
CA ASP A 5 14.43 7.72 0.24
C ASP A 5 12.89 7.59 0.18
N ARG A 6 12.31 7.56 -1.04
CA ARG A 6 10.86 7.40 -1.27
C ARG A 6 10.37 5.96 -1.18
N LEU A 7 11.24 4.98 -1.45
CA LEU A 7 10.90 3.55 -1.37
C LEU A 7 10.54 3.12 0.06
N LEU A 8 11.07 3.83 1.07
CA LEU A 8 10.90 3.56 2.49
C LEU A 8 10.11 4.68 3.19
N ASP A 9 9.49 5.57 2.43
CA ASP A 9 8.67 6.65 2.97
C ASP A 9 7.26 6.13 3.25
N GLU A 10 6.87 6.12 4.53
CA GLU A 10 5.57 5.64 4.97
C GLU A 10 4.43 6.65 4.71
N GLU A 11 4.75 7.92 4.40
CA GLU A 11 3.75 8.96 4.15
C GLU A 11 3.16 8.90 2.74
N GLY A 12 3.69 8.04 1.86
CA GLY A 12 3.24 7.90 0.47
C GLY A 12 3.23 6.46 -0.02
N VAL A 13 2.86 6.30 -1.28
CA VAL A 13 2.98 5.03 -2.00
C VAL A 13 4.07 5.15 -3.07
N PHE A 14 4.95 4.15 -3.14
CA PHE A 14 5.95 4.01 -4.19
C PHE A 14 5.41 3.08 -5.29
N PHE A 15 5.25 3.60 -6.50
CA PHE A 15 4.66 2.85 -7.61
C PHE A 15 5.73 2.42 -8.62
N ILE A 16 5.79 1.11 -8.88
CA ILE A 16 6.71 0.45 -9.80
C ILE A 16 5.93 -0.02 -11.04
N ALA A 17 6.26 0.54 -12.19
CA ALA A 17 5.81 0.04 -13.49
C ALA A 17 6.77 -1.09 -13.94
N GLU A 18 6.31 -2.33 -13.89
CA GLU A 18 7.10 -3.49 -14.33
C GLU A 18 7.03 -3.60 -15.86
N ALA A 19 8.09 -3.20 -16.54
CA ALA A 19 8.27 -3.47 -17.97
C ALA A 19 8.57 -4.95 -18.20
N GLY A 20 9.23 -5.61 -17.23
CA GLY A 20 9.54 -7.04 -17.29
C GLY A 20 10.22 -7.40 -18.61
N VAL A 21 9.60 -8.31 -19.35
CA VAL A 21 10.02 -8.72 -20.71
C VAL A 21 9.13 -8.19 -21.84
N ASN A 22 8.18 -7.28 -21.57
CA ASN A 22 7.26 -6.72 -22.57
C ASN A 22 7.93 -5.83 -23.64
N HIS A 23 9.24 -5.61 -23.51
CA HIS A 23 10.07 -5.00 -24.55
C HIS A 23 10.39 -5.96 -25.70
N ASN A 24 10.09 -7.25 -25.59
CA ASN A 24 10.22 -8.24 -26.66
C ASN A 24 11.64 -8.37 -27.23
N GLY A 25 12.66 -8.17 -26.38
CA GLY A 25 14.06 -8.14 -26.80
C GLY A 25 14.48 -6.88 -27.58
N GLU A 26 13.62 -5.86 -27.67
CA GLU A 26 13.88 -4.63 -28.43
C GLU A 26 14.16 -3.44 -27.50
N LEU A 27 15.39 -2.92 -27.50
CA LEU A 27 15.77 -1.74 -26.71
C LEU A 27 14.90 -0.50 -27.01
N SER A 28 14.53 -0.29 -28.28
CA SER A 28 13.65 0.82 -28.66
C SER A 28 12.25 0.70 -28.04
N ARG A 29 11.75 -0.53 -27.86
CA ARG A 29 10.47 -0.78 -27.18
C ARG A 29 10.61 -0.61 -25.67
N ALA A 30 11.74 -1.05 -25.10
CA ALA A 30 12.06 -0.81 -23.70
C ALA A 30 12.05 0.69 -23.36
N LYS A 31 12.67 1.55 -24.19
CA LYS A 31 12.61 3.01 -24.01
C LYS A 31 11.18 3.57 -24.07
N ARG A 32 10.34 3.07 -24.99
CA ARG A 32 8.92 3.46 -25.03
C ARG A 32 8.13 3.04 -23.78
N LEU A 33 8.51 1.93 -23.14
CA LEU A 33 7.93 1.54 -21.84
C LEU A 33 8.39 2.49 -20.73
N VAL A 34 9.62 2.98 -20.77
CA VAL A 34 10.09 4.04 -19.86
C VAL A 34 9.27 5.32 -20.05
N ASP A 35 9.02 5.74 -21.30
CA ASP A 35 8.19 6.91 -21.61
C ASP A 35 6.78 6.73 -21.02
N ALA A 36 6.13 5.59 -21.28
CA ALA A 36 4.79 5.31 -20.78
C ALA A 36 4.71 5.24 -19.24
N ALA A 37 5.72 4.67 -18.58
CA ALA A 37 5.80 4.67 -17.12
C ALA A 37 5.98 6.08 -16.54
N THR A 38 6.80 6.90 -17.20
CA THR A 38 7.05 8.30 -16.81
C THR A 38 5.79 9.15 -16.99
N ASP A 39 5.11 9.03 -18.12
CA ASP A 39 3.86 9.75 -18.43
C ASP A 39 2.74 9.37 -17.46
N ALA A 40 2.63 8.09 -17.09
CA ALA A 40 1.69 7.61 -16.06
C ALA A 40 2.03 8.12 -14.65
N GLY A 41 3.21 8.73 -14.47
CA GLY A 41 3.68 9.24 -13.19
C GLY A 41 4.17 8.16 -12.23
N ALA A 42 4.61 6.99 -12.71
CA ALA A 42 5.23 5.98 -11.86
C ALA A 42 6.54 6.50 -11.25
N ASP A 43 6.93 5.97 -10.09
CA ASP A 43 8.16 6.38 -9.39
C ASP A 43 9.39 5.61 -9.89
N ALA A 44 9.17 4.39 -10.35
CA ALA A 44 10.17 3.55 -10.96
C ALA A 44 9.61 2.77 -12.15
N VAL A 45 10.49 2.47 -13.10
CA VAL A 45 10.29 1.43 -14.11
C VAL A 45 11.24 0.28 -13.81
N LYS A 46 10.71 -0.94 -13.84
CA LYS A 46 11.45 -2.15 -13.50
C LYS A 46 11.65 -3.04 -14.72
N PHE A 47 12.86 -3.59 -14.86
CA PHE A 47 13.22 -4.59 -15.87
C PHE A 47 13.68 -5.90 -15.20
N GLN A 48 14.09 -6.86 -16.02
CA GLN A 48 14.70 -8.12 -15.58
C GLN A 48 16.10 -8.22 -16.18
N THR A 49 17.11 -8.52 -15.36
CA THR A 49 18.51 -8.63 -15.79
C THR A 49 18.99 -10.05 -15.51
N TYR A 50 19.18 -10.82 -16.56
CA TYR A 50 19.61 -12.21 -16.49
C TYR A 50 20.52 -12.57 -17.65
N ASP A 51 21.29 -13.62 -17.44
CA ASP A 51 22.02 -14.35 -18.47
C ASP A 51 21.31 -15.71 -18.66
N THR A 52 20.84 -15.98 -19.88
CA THR A 52 20.08 -17.22 -20.16
C THR A 52 20.87 -18.49 -19.83
N ASP A 53 22.20 -18.48 -20.00
CA ASP A 53 23.05 -19.63 -19.71
C ASP A 53 23.19 -19.92 -18.21
N ARG A 54 23.02 -18.89 -17.38
CA ARG A 54 23.10 -18.99 -15.91
C ARG A 54 21.75 -19.26 -15.27
N LEU A 55 20.67 -18.78 -15.89
CA LEU A 55 19.34 -18.84 -15.32
C LEU A 55 18.64 -20.19 -15.54
N VAL A 56 18.68 -20.74 -16.76
CA VAL A 56 17.83 -21.87 -17.14
C VAL A 56 18.60 -23.06 -17.70
N ALA A 57 18.41 -24.21 -17.07
CA ALA A 57 18.93 -25.48 -17.56
C ALA A 57 18.29 -25.86 -18.91
N LYS A 58 19.06 -26.52 -19.78
CA LYS A 58 18.71 -26.79 -21.18
C LYS A 58 17.33 -27.42 -21.40
N ASP A 59 16.89 -28.29 -20.50
CA ASP A 59 15.65 -29.07 -20.63
C ASP A 59 14.52 -28.58 -19.70
N THR A 60 14.58 -27.34 -19.22
CA THR A 60 13.54 -26.80 -18.33
C THR A 60 12.23 -26.61 -19.10
N PRO A 61 11.12 -27.24 -18.66
CA PRO A 61 9.82 -27.04 -19.27
C PRO A 61 9.36 -25.59 -19.10
N ALA A 62 8.78 -25.00 -20.16
CA ALA A 62 8.11 -23.71 -20.03
C ALA A 62 6.88 -23.84 -19.13
N ALA A 63 6.62 -22.80 -18.33
CA ALA A 63 5.44 -22.76 -17.48
C ALA A 63 4.17 -22.81 -18.34
N THR A 64 3.09 -23.41 -17.83
CA THR A 64 1.84 -23.62 -18.59
C THR A 64 1.34 -22.33 -19.23
N TYR A 65 1.34 -21.22 -18.48
CA TYR A 65 0.89 -19.91 -18.98
C TYR A 65 1.78 -19.36 -20.10
N GLN A 66 3.10 -19.62 -20.07
CA GLN A 66 4.02 -19.20 -21.11
C GLN A 66 3.75 -19.95 -22.43
N ASN A 67 3.46 -21.26 -22.33
CA ASN A 67 3.11 -22.08 -23.50
C ASN A 67 1.78 -21.68 -24.13
N GLU A 68 0.77 -21.35 -23.30
CA GLU A 68 -0.54 -20.90 -23.81
C GLU A 68 -0.46 -19.55 -24.51
N GLN A 69 0.44 -18.67 -24.08
CA GLN A 69 0.60 -17.33 -24.65
C GLN A 69 1.58 -17.26 -25.83
N LEU A 70 2.47 -18.26 -25.95
CA LEU A 70 3.46 -18.34 -27.02
C LEU A 70 3.09 -19.49 -27.95
N GLU A 71 2.42 -19.19 -29.07
CA GLU A 71 1.92 -20.15 -30.08
C GLU A 71 3.00 -21.09 -30.69
N SER A 72 4.27 -20.98 -30.28
CA SER A 72 5.41 -21.71 -30.88
C SER A 72 6.58 -22.03 -29.93
N ALA A 73 6.46 -21.85 -28.61
CA ALA A 73 7.59 -22.09 -27.70
C ALA A 73 7.92 -23.59 -27.57
N THR A 74 9.16 -23.98 -27.86
CA THR A 74 9.65 -25.38 -27.74
C THR A 74 10.32 -25.68 -26.40
N SER A 75 10.78 -24.67 -25.65
CA SER A 75 11.40 -24.79 -24.31
C SER A 75 11.41 -23.44 -23.58
N GLN A 76 11.49 -23.44 -22.24
CA GLN A 76 11.57 -22.19 -21.46
C GLN A 76 12.81 -21.36 -21.82
N ARG A 77 13.93 -22.04 -22.06
CA ARG A 77 15.19 -21.40 -22.43
C ARG A 77 15.07 -20.57 -23.70
N ALA A 78 14.42 -21.12 -24.74
CA ALA A 78 14.22 -20.41 -26.01
C ALA A 78 13.31 -19.18 -25.87
N VAL A 79 12.39 -19.20 -24.90
CA VAL A 79 11.59 -18.03 -24.55
C VAL A 79 12.50 -16.97 -23.94
N ILE A 80 13.20 -17.30 -22.85
CA ILE A 80 14.04 -16.36 -22.10
C ILE A 80 15.14 -15.76 -22.98
N GLU A 81 15.81 -16.56 -23.80
CA GLU A 81 16.85 -16.09 -24.73
C GLU A 81 16.35 -15.02 -25.71
N ARG A 82 15.08 -15.12 -26.13
CA ARG A 82 14.46 -14.15 -27.05
C ARG A 82 14.24 -12.79 -26.39
N TYR A 83 14.02 -12.76 -25.08
CA TYR A 83 13.71 -11.55 -24.33
C TYR A 83 14.93 -10.99 -23.60
N GLU A 84 16.10 -11.62 -23.68
CA GLU A 84 17.32 -11.16 -23.01
C GLU A 84 17.79 -9.81 -23.59
N LEU A 85 18.11 -8.86 -22.71
CA LEU A 85 18.80 -7.61 -23.05
C LEU A 85 20.25 -7.70 -22.55
N SER A 86 21.18 -7.13 -23.31
CA SER A 86 22.58 -7.14 -22.91
C SER A 86 22.88 -6.14 -21.78
N ASP A 87 24.00 -6.31 -21.06
CA ASP A 87 24.49 -5.33 -20.09
C ASP A 87 24.60 -3.92 -20.68
N ARG A 88 24.95 -3.82 -21.97
CA ARG A 88 24.99 -2.54 -22.69
C ARG A 88 23.60 -1.93 -22.81
N ASP A 89 22.60 -2.72 -23.16
CA ASP A 89 21.22 -2.27 -23.30
C ASP A 89 20.66 -1.82 -21.94
N HIS A 90 20.95 -2.57 -20.86
CA HIS A 90 20.58 -2.18 -19.50
C HIS A 90 21.24 -0.88 -19.06
N LYS A 91 22.52 -0.67 -19.38
CA LYS A 91 23.20 0.59 -19.10
C LYS A 91 22.56 1.75 -19.86
N GLU A 92 22.23 1.56 -21.13
CA GLU A 92 21.56 2.58 -21.95
C GLU A 92 20.15 2.89 -21.43
N LEU A 93 19.41 1.88 -20.94
CA LEU A 93 18.11 2.08 -20.28
C LEU A 93 18.22 2.83 -18.97
N PHE A 94 19.23 2.53 -18.16
CA PHE A 94 19.48 3.25 -16.91
C PHE A 94 19.75 4.73 -17.15
N GLU A 95 20.63 5.05 -18.11
CA GLU A 95 20.91 6.42 -18.54
C GLU A 95 19.63 7.11 -19.05
N TYR A 96 18.83 6.43 -19.87
CA TYR A 96 17.56 6.95 -20.38
C TYR A 96 16.53 7.23 -19.27
N CYS A 97 16.45 6.38 -18.25
CA CYS A 97 15.58 6.59 -17.09
C CYS A 97 16.03 7.83 -16.29
N GLN A 98 17.33 8.04 -16.12
CA GLN A 98 17.87 9.23 -15.47
C GLN A 98 17.53 10.51 -16.24
N GLU A 99 17.63 10.48 -17.58
CA GLU A 99 17.23 11.60 -18.44
C GLU A 99 15.72 11.87 -18.36
N SER A 100 14.90 10.82 -18.24
CA SER A 100 13.44 10.89 -18.15
C SER A 100 12.94 11.26 -16.74
N GLY A 101 13.81 11.26 -15.73
CA GLY A 101 13.44 11.59 -14.35
C GLY A 101 12.71 10.48 -13.59
N ILE A 102 12.79 9.22 -14.06
CA ILE A 102 12.20 8.04 -13.41
C ILE A 102 13.29 7.11 -12.88
N SER A 103 13.01 6.39 -11.79
CA SER A 103 13.98 5.46 -11.21
C SER A 103 14.06 4.18 -12.03
N PHE A 104 15.27 3.73 -12.36
CA PHE A 104 15.48 2.40 -12.92
C PHE A 104 15.63 1.37 -11.81
N LEU A 105 14.83 0.31 -11.86
CA LEU A 105 14.97 -0.90 -11.03
C LEU A 105 15.15 -2.12 -11.92
N SER A 106 15.74 -3.19 -11.38
CA SER A 106 15.77 -4.47 -12.07
C SER A 106 15.80 -5.64 -11.10
N THR A 107 15.42 -6.82 -11.61
CA THR A 107 15.47 -8.11 -10.91
C THR A 107 16.64 -8.92 -11.45
N PRO A 108 17.72 -9.11 -10.66
CA PRO A 108 18.78 -10.05 -11.02
C PRO A 108 18.39 -11.48 -10.64
N PHE A 109 18.87 -12.45 -11.41
CA PHE A 109 18.62 -13.87 -11.16
C PHE A 109 19.88 -14.66 -10.77
N ASP A 110 21.03 -13.98 -10.72
CA ASP A 110 22.30 -14.52 -10.25
C ASP A 110 23.19 -13.41 -9.65
N GLU A 111 24.26 -13.81 -8.98
CA GLU A 111 25.21 -12.90 -8.30
C GLU A 111 25.85 -11.89 -9.26
N HIS A 112 26.17 -12.30 -10.49
CA HIS A 112 26.82 -11.42 -11.46
C HIS A 112 25.87 -10.33 -11.94
N SER A 113 24.64 -10.70 -12.30
CA SER A 113 23.59 -9.72 -12.63
C SER A 113 23.32 -8.78 -11.44
N ALA A 114 23.35 -9.28 -10.20
CA ALA A 114 23.18 -8.43 -9.02
C ALA A 114 24.33 -7.43 -8.85
N GLN A 115 25.59 -7.89 -8.96
CA GLN A 115 26.76 -7.01 -8.89
C GLN A 115 26.75 -5.96 -10.00
N PHE A 116 26.38 -6.34 -11.23
CA PHE A 116 26.23 -5.39 -12.34
C PHE A 116 25.24 -4.26 -12.01
N LEU A 117 24.08 -4.58 -11.42
CA LEU A 117 23.09 -3.57 -11.02
C LEU A 117 23.61 -2.67 -9.89
N VAL A 118 24.35 -3.23 -8.94
CA VAL A 118 24.99 -2.45 -7.86
C VAL A 118 26.02 -1.46 -8.41
N ASP A 119 26.83 -1.90 -9.38
CA ASP A 119 27.84 -1.08 -10.06
C ASP A 119 27.19 0.01 -10.93
N LEU A 120 26.05 -0.30 -11.56
CA LEU A 120 25.24 0.66 -12.29
C LEU A 120 24.66 1.75 -11.37
N GLY A 121 24.48 1.43 -10.09
CA GLY A 121 24.03 2.37 -9.07
C GLY A 121 22.51 2.42 -8.91
N VAL A 122 21.82 1.30 -9.13
CA VAL A 122 20.38 1.22 -8.90
C VAL A 122 20.03 1.52 -7.44
N PRO A 123 18.88 2.18 -7.16
CA PRO A 123 18.52 2.61 -5.81
C PRO A 123 18.10 1.44 -4.91
N ALA A 124 17.61 0.35 -5.49
CA ALA A 124 17.20 -0.88 -4.80
C ALA A 124 17.28 -2.09 -5.75
N ILE A 125 17.34 -3.29 -5.18
CA ILE A 125 17.34 -4.55 -5.93
C ILE A 125 16.00 -5.25 -5.71
N LYS A 126 15.30 -5.58 -6.79
CA LYS A 126 14.08 -6.41 -6.73
C LYS A 126 14.48 -7.88 -6.69
N ILE A 127 13.83 -8.67 -5.84
CA ILE A 127 13.90 -10.13 -5.85
C ILE A 127 12.57 -10.71 -6.32
N GLY A 128 12.61 -11.54 -7.37
CA GLY A 128 11.44 -12.25 -7.88
C GLY A 128 10.95 -13.33 -6.93
N SER A 129 9.68 -13.75 -7.08
CA SER A 129 9.11 -14.79 -6.23
C SER A 129 9.72 -16.18 -6.46
N GLY A 130 10.27 -16.44 -7.65
CA GLY A 130 10.99 -17.69 -7.93
C GLY A 130 12.29 -17.84 -7.13
N GLU A 131 12.82 -16.72 -6.64
CA GLU A 131 14.14 -16.61 -6.03
C GLU A 131 14.05 -16.51 -4.51
N LEU A 132 12.85 -16.43 -3.93
CA LEU A 132 12.64 -16.29 -2.49
C LEU A 132 13.34 -17.40 -1.68
N THR A 133 13.25 -18.65 -2.13
CA THR A 133 13.89 -19.79 -1.45
C THR A 133 15.36 -19.96 -1.83
N ASN A 134 15.89 -19.14 -2.74
CA ASN A 134 17.31 -19.15 -3.11
C ASN A 134 18.13 -18.35 -2.08
N HIS A 135 18.29 -18.91 -0.89
CA HIS A 135 18.96 -18.23 0.22
C HIS A 135 20.44 -17.91 -0.05
N LEU A 136 21.08 -18.57 -1.03
CA LEU A 136 22.44 -18.22 -1.45
C LEU A 136 22.43 -16.85 -2.13
N LEU A 137 21.58 -16.67 -3.14
CA LEU A 137 21.43 -15.40 -3.84
C LEU A 137 20.99 -14.27 -2.91
N LEU A 138 20.04 -14.55 -1.99
CA LEU A 138 19.58 -13.55 -1.02
C LEU A 138 20.72 -13.02 -0.15
N ARG A 139 21.60 -13.90 0.32
CA ARG A 139 22.79 -13.51 1.11
C ARG A 139 23.76 -12.70 0.27
N ASP A 140 24.06 -13.16 -0.94
CA ASP A 140 24.98 -12.44 -1.82
C ASP A 140 24.49 -11.02 -2.12
N ILE A 141 23.19 -10.84 -2.35
CA ILE A 141 22.59 -9.52 -2.56
C ILE A 141 22.61 -8.67 -1.29
N ALA A 142 22.34 -9.26 -0.13
CA ALA A 142 22.33 -8.54 1.16
C ALA A 142 23.71 -7.95 1.51
N LYS A 143 24.81 -8.58 1.07
CA LYS A 143 26.19 -8.06 1.26
C LYS A 143 26.41 -6.70 0.61
N PHE A 144 25.71 -6.41 -0.48
CA PHE A 144 25.85 -5.12 -1.18
C PHE A 144 25.27 -3.94 -0.40
N GLY A 145 24.43 -4.21 0.62
CA GLY A 145 23.83 -3.18 1.47
C GLY A 145 22.87 -2.25 0.73
N ARG A 146 22.39 -2.66 -0.45
CA ARG A 146 21.34 -1.95 -1.18
C ARG A 146 19.97 -2.37 -0.64
N PRO A 147 18.98 -1.46 -0.56
CA PRO A 147 17.61 -1.83 -0.24
C PRO A 147 17.11 -2.97 -1.12
N MET A 148 16.37 -3.91 -0.52
CA MET A 148 15.84 -5.10 -1.21
C MET A 148 14.31 -5.06 -1.25
N ILE A 149 13.70 -5.34 -2.40
CA ILE A 149 12.25 -5.44 -2.57
C ILE A 149 11.90 -6.89 -2.94
N VAL A 150 11.37 -7.65 -2.00
CA VAL A 150 11.28 -9.11 -2.09
C VAL A 150 9.83 -9.56 -2.30
N SER A 151 9.51 -10.15 -3.46
CA SER A 151 8.15 -10.69 -3.70
C SER A 151 7.99 -12.07 -3.08
N THR A 152 6.81 -12.34 -2.53
CA THR A 152 6.52 -13.55 -1.73
C THR A 152 5.50 -14.50 -2.38
N GLY A 153 5.27 -14.37 -3.68
CA GLY A 153 4.40 -15.28 -4.43
C GLY A 153 4.87 -16.73 -4.38
N MET A 154 3.92 -17.66 -4.46
CA MET A 154 4.11 -19.12 -4.31
C MET A 154 4.59 -19.59 -2.92
N ALA A 155 4.89 -18.67 -2.01
CA ALA A 155 5.51 -19.00 -0.74
C ALA A 155 4.51 -19.17 0.41
N THR A 156 4.90 -20.03 1.35
CA THR A 156 4.33 -20.08 2.70
C THR A 156 4.98 -19.03 3.60
N MET A 157 4.32 -18.68 4.71
CA MET A 157 4.90 -17.75 5.69
C MET A 157 6.25 -18.26 6.26
N ASP A 158 6.41 -19.57 6.44
CA ASP A 158 7.67 -20.15 6.93
C ASP A 158 8.83 -19.93 5.93
N GLU A 159 8.55 -20.01 4.63
CA GLU A 159 9.54 -19.70 3.58
C GLU A 159 9.90 -18.21 3.54
N VAL A 160 8.91 -17.31 3.73
CA VAL A 160 9.18 -15.88 3.84
C VAL A 160 10.04 -15.57 5.07
N VAL A 161 9.75 -16.22 6.21
CA VAL A 161 10.56 -16.08 7.43
C VAL A 161 11.99 -16.60 7.21
N ALA A 162 12.16 -17.75 6.57
CA ALA A 162 13.48 -18.30 6.28
C ALA A 162 14.29 -17.40 5.32
N ALA A 163 13.63 -16.80 4.33
CA ALA A 163 14.24 -15.80 3.45
C ALA A 163 14.68 -14.56 4.24
N ASN A 164 13.83 -14.03 5.12
CA ASN A 164 14.18 -12.93 6.02
C ASN A 164 15.37 -13.28 6.91
N GLU A 165 15.39 -14.47 7.52
CA GLU A 165 16.52 -14.94 8.33
C GLU A 165 17.82 -15.05 7.52
N ALA A 166 17.76 -15.50 6.27
CA ALA A 166 18.91 -15.54 5.39
C ALA A 166 19.47 -14.13 5.10
N ILE A 167 18.59 -13.17 4.79
CA ILE A 167 18.97 -11.77 4.53
C ILE A 167 19.55 -11.13 5.79
N ARG A 168 18.83 -11.21 6.92
CA ARG A 168 19.23 -10.58 8.20
C ARG A 168 20.45 -11.23 8.83
N GLY A 169 20.64 -12.53 8.61
CA GLY A 169 21.83 -13.25 9.06
C GLY A 169 23.11 -12.81 8.35
N GLU A 170 23.01 -12.32 7.11
CA GLU A 170 24.13 -11.74 6.37
C GLU A 170 24.29 -10.24 6.66
N ASN A 171 23.20 -9.48 6.59
CA ASN A 171 23.21 -8.05 6.84
C ASN A 171 21.97 -7.63 7.64
N GLN A 172 22.11 -7.51 8.95
CA GLN A 172 21.01 -7.20 9.85
C GLN A 172 20.34 -5.85 9.54
N SER A 173 21.10 -4.87 9.04
CA SER A 173 20.66 -3.50 8.81
C SER A 173 20.23 -3.18 7.38
N VAL A 174 20.28 -4.13 6.45
CA VAL A 174 19.84 -3.87 5.08
C VAL A 174 18.35 -3.53 5.05
N PRO A 175 17.90 -2.44 4.41
CA PRO A 175 16.47 -2.16 4.29
C PRO A 175 15.79 -3.21 3.41
N VAL A 176 14.64 -3.70 3.83
CA VAL A 176 13.86 -4.69 3.08
C VAL A 176 12.41 -4.22 2.99
N CYS A 177 11.76 -4.49 1.86
CA CYS A 177 10.32 -4.40 1.70
C CYS A 177 9.79 -5.73 1.17
N TYR A 178 8.74 -6.28 1.78
CA TYR A 178 8.12 -7.54 1.35
C TYR A 178 6.85 -7.27 0.56
N LEU A 179 6.77 -7.81 -0.65
CA LEU A 179 5.58 -7.70 -1.49
C LEU A 179 4.75 -8.97 -1.39
N HIS A 180 3.49 -8.85 -0.94
CA HIS A 180 2.49 -9.87 -1.20
C HIS A 180 2.31 -10.02 -2.72
N CYS A 181 2.16 -11.25 -3.19
CA CYS A 181 2.11 -11.55 -4.60
C CYS A 181 1.39 -12.89 -4.84
N VAL A 182 0.65 -12.97 -5.94
CA VAL A 182 0.14 -14.23 -6.47
C VAL A 182 0.70 -14.41 -7.86
N SER A 183 1.56 -15.41 -8.04
CA SER A 183 2.27 -15.69 -9.29
C SER A 183 1.39 -16.48 -10.27
N ALA A 184 0.29 -15.86 -10.71
CA ALA A 184 -0.55 -16.32 -11.81
C ALA A 184 -0.74 -15.17 -12.82
N TYR A 185 -0.72 -15.48 -14.11
CA TYR A 185 -0.60 -14.46 -15.16
C TYR A 185 -1.69 -14.67 -16.23
N PRO A 186 -2.90 -14.09 -16.06
CA PRO A 186 -3.31 -13.19 -14.98
C PRO A 186 -3.82 -13.91 -13.72
N THR A 187 -3.72 -13.23 -12.58
CA THR A 187 -4.36 -13.61 -11.31
C THR A 187 -5.83 -13.22 -11.33
N ALA A 188 -6.73 -14.11 -10.91
CA ALA A 188 -8.12 -13.76 -10.70
C ALA A 188 -8.26 -12.87 -9.45
N VAL A 189 -9.16 -11.88 -9.48
CA VAL A 189 -9.38 -10.98 -8.33
C VAL A 189 -9.78 -11.75 -7.06
N SER A 190 -10.51 -12.86 -7.18
CA SER A 190 -10.85 -13.74 -6.06
C SER A 190 -9.65 -14.36 -5.36
N ASP A 191 -8.53 -14.47 -6.07
CA ASP A 191 -7.32 -15.15 -5.61
C ASP A 191 -6.28 -14.15 -5.09
N ALA A 192 -6.46 -12.84 -5.35
CA ALA A 192 -5.51 -11.79 -5.00
C ALA A 192 -5.19 -11.72 -3.49
N ASN A 193 -6.17 -12.04 -2.63
CA ASN A 193 -6.01 -12.21 -1.19
C ASN A 193 -5.23 -11.07 -0.49
N LEU A 194 -5.71 -9.82 -0.62
CA LEU A 194 -5.04 -8.62 -0.11
C LEU A 194 -4.83 -8.62 1.42
N GLU A 195 -5.58 -9.44 2.18
CA GLU A 195 -5.43 -9.58 3.64
C GLU A 195 -4.03 -10.07 4.05
N VAL A 196 -3.30 -10.73 3.14
CA VAL A 196 -1.91 -11.16 3.38
C VAL A 196 -0.98 -9.96 3.55
N ILE A 197 -1.29 -8.80 2.98
CA ILE A 197 -0.51 -7.56 3.18
C ILE A 197 -0.45 -7.23 4.67
N ARG A 198 -1.59 -7.23 5.36
CA ARG A 198 -1.65 -7.03 6.81
C ARG A 198 -0.96 -8.15 7.58
N THR A 199 -1.06 -9.39 7.11
CA THR A 199 -0.36 -10.52 7.74
C THR A 199 1.16 -10.35 7.68
N LEU A 200 1.69 -9.83 6.57
CA LEU A 200 3.11 -9.51 6.44
C LEU A 200 3.51 -8.32 7.33
N ASP A 201 2.66 -7.28 7.39
CA ASP A 201 2.87 -6.08 8.22
C ASP A 201 2.93 -6.42 9.71
N ASP A 202 2.02 -7.28 10.19
CA ASP A 202 2.01 -7.78 11.57
C ASP A 202 3.24 -8.66 11.87
N ARG A 203 3.79 -9.34 10.86
CA ARG A 203 4.86 -10.34 11.03
C ARG A 203 6.26 -9.72 10.99
N PHE A 204 6.46 -8.67 10.21
CA PHE A 204 7.74 -8.04 9.94
C PHE A 204 7.68 -6.54 10.26
N SER A 205 8.73 -6.00 10.87
CA SER A 205 8.84 -4.54 11.09
C SER A 205 9.29 -3.78 9.83
N ASP A 206 9.19 -4.42 8.67
CA ASP A 206 9.66 -3.92 7.37
C ASP A 206 8.45 -3.47 6.56
N PRO A 207 8.57 -2.42 5.72
CA PRO A 207 7.48 -1.99 4.84
C PRO A 207 6.94 -3.13 3.99
N VAL A 208 5.64 -3.17 3.79
CA VAL A 208 4.97 -4.17 2.96
C VAL A 208 4.35 -3.56 1.72
N GLY A 209 4.25 -4.35 0.67
CA GLY A 209 3.64 -3.91 -0.58
C GLY A 209 2.90 -5.03 -1.31
N PHE A 210 2.55 -4.75 -2.57
CA PHE A 210 1.81 -5.67 -3.42
C PHE A 210 2.38 -5.69 -4.84
N SER A 211 2.74 -6.88 -5.32
CA SER A 211 3.13 -7.15 -6.71
C SER A 211 1.97 -7.87 -7.39
N ASP A 212 1.36 -7.18 -8.35
CA ASP A 212 0.03 -7.47 -8.85
C ASP A 212 0.05 -8.00 -10.29
N HIS A 213 -0.58 -9.16 -10.48
CA HIS A 213 -0.74 -9.82 -11.78
C HIS A 213 -2.22 -9.94 -12.21
N THR A 214 -3.13 -9.27 -11.53
CA THR A 214 -4.53 -9.15 -11.97
C THR A 214 -4.63 -8.23 -13.19
N MET A 215 -5.79 -8.23 -13.86
CA MET A 215 -6.09 -7.23 -14.90
C MET A 215 -6.86 -6.01 -14.36
N SER A 216 -7.16 -5.95 -13.07
CA SER A 216 -7.96 -4.86 -12.49
C SER A 216 -7.06 -3.67 -12.15
N VAL A 217 -7.48 -2.48 -12.59
CA VAL A 217 -6.80 -1.21 -12.31
C VAL A 217 -7.00 -0.80 -10.85
N GLU A 218 -8.15 -1.15 -10.28
CA GLU A 218 -8.57 -0.83 -8.93
C GLU A 218 -7.72 -1.50 -7.84
N MET A 219 -7.07 -2.62 -8.15
CA MET A 219 -6.24 -3.35 -7.19
C MET A 219 -5.12 -2.49 -6.60
N ALA A 220 -4.58 -1.52 -7.36
CA ALA A 220 -3.57 -0.60 -6.85
C ALA A 220 -4.08 0.19 -5.63
N GLY A 221 -5.28 0.79 -5.74
CA GLY A 221 -5.89 1.52 -4.63
C GLY A 221 -6.33 0.60 -3.48
N LEU A 222 -6.90 -0.57 -3.80
CA LEU A 222 -7.34 -1.52 -2.77
C LEU A 222 -6.17 -2.09 -1.96
N ALA A 223 -5.04 -2.38 -2.60
CA ALA A 223 -3.84 -2.85 -1.92
C ALA A 223 -3.25 -1.78 -0.98
N VAL A 224 -3.23 -0.51 -1.41
CA VAL A 224 -2.82 0.59 -0.53
C VAL A 224 -3.75 0.74 0.66
N ALA A 225 -5.07 0.69 0.43
CA ALA A 225 -6.05 0.70 1.52
C ALA A 225 -5.90 -0.49 2.49
N ALA A 226 -5.41 -1.64 2.00
CA ALA A 226 -5.12 -2.83 2.80
C ALA A 226 -3.78 -2.78 3.54
N GLY A 227 -2.91 -1.79 3.26
CA GLY A 227 -1.66 -1.62 3.98
C GLY A 227 -0.43 -1.35 3.13
N ALA A 228 -0.49 -1.59 1.82
CA ALA A 228 0.68 -1.56 0.95
C ALA A 228 1.27 -0.13 0.83
N THR A 229 2.58 -0.02 1.01
CA THR A 229 3.37 1.21 0.76
C THR A 229 4.11 1.14 -0.58
N VAL A 230 4.24 -0.05 -1.16
CA VAL A 230 4.82 -0.27 -2.50
C VAL A 230 3.81 -1.02 -3.37
N ILE A 231 3.59 -0.54 -4.59
CA ILE A 231 2.78 -1.21 -5.61
C ILE A 231 3.66 -1.52 -6.80
N GLU A 232 3.62 -2.76 -7.28
CA GLU A 232 4.25 -3.20 -8.53
C GLU A 232 3.20 -3.74 -9.48
N LYS A 233 3.17 -3.22 -10.71
CA LYS A 233 2.20 -3.60 -11.73
C LYS A 233 2.86 -3.70 -13.10
N HIS A 234 2.60 -4.79 -13.83
CA HIS A 234 3.11 -4.93 -15.19
C HIS A 234 2.54 -3.87 -16.14
N LEU A 235 3.40 -3.27 -16.96
CA LEU A 235 3.08 -2.29 -17.99
C LEU A 235 3.34 -2.88 -19.37
N THR A 236 2.42 -2.63 -20.30
CA THR A 236 2.60 -2.90 -21.71
C THR A 236 2.19 -1.71 -22.57
N LEU A 237 2.67 -1.65 -23.80
CA LEU A 237 2.23 -0.65 -24.79
C LEU A 237 0.96 -1.09 -25.52
N ASP A 238 0.73 -2.41 -25.59
CA ASP A 238 -0.40 -3.04 -26.28
C ASP A 238 -0.52 -4.48 -25.77
N ARG A 239 -1.67 -4.80 -25.18
CA ARG A 239 -1.95 -6.12 -24.59
C ARG A 239 -2.09 -7.23 -25.63
N THR A 240 -2.31 -6.88 -26.90
CA THR A 240 -2.49 -7.84 -28.00
C THR A 240 -1.17 -8.37 -28.57
N LEU A 241 -0.03 -7.78 -28.16
CA LEU A 241 1.29 -8.23 -28.57
C LEU A 241 1.63 -9.63 -28.03
N PRO A 242 2.43 -10.42 -28.78
CA PRO A 242 2.87 -11.72 -28.30
C PRO A 242 3.92 -11.58 -27.21
N GLY A 243 3.78 -12.36 -26.15
CA GLY A 243 4.74 -12.48 -25.06
C GLY A 243 4.07 -12.98 -23.78
N PRO A 244 4.86 -13.41 -22.79
CA PRO A 244 4.34 -14.14 -21.63
C PRO A 244 3.54 -13.28 -20.64
N ASP A 245 3.78 -11.97 -20.65
CA ASP A 245 3.26 -11.07 -19.60
C ASP A 245 2.30 -10.00 -20.15
N HIS A 246 2.24 -9.80 -21.47
CA HIS A 246 1.41 -8.77 -22.12
C HIS A 246 -0.03 -8.84 -21.63
N LYS A 247 -0.61 -10.05 -21.60
CA LYS A 247 -2.01 -10.29 -21.22
C LYS A 247 -2.35 -9.85 -19.79
N ALA A 248 -1.41 -9.95 -18.86
CA ALA A 248 -1.58 -9.57 -17.45
C ALA A 248 -1.19 -8.10 -17.18
N SER A 249 -0.70 -7.38 -18.19
CA SER A 249 -0.20 -6.02 -18.07
C SER A 249 -1.29 -4.96 -18.26
N LEU A 250 -1.12 -3.81 -17.62
CA LEU A 250 -1.89 -2.59 -17.91
C LEU A 250 -1.31 -1.86 -19.12
N GLU A 251 -2.17 -1.25 -19.92
CA GLU A 251 -1.80 -0.30 -20.97
C GLU A 251 -1.59 1.11 -20.36
N PRO A 252 -0.98 2.08 -21.07
CA PRO A 252 -0.52 3.33 -20.46
C PRO A 252 -1.60 4.13 -19.73
N ALA A 253 -2.80 4.26 -20.30
CA ALA A 253 -3.92 4.97 -19.64
C ALA A 253 -4.47 4.23 -18.41
N GLU A 254 -4.42 2.90 -18.41
CA GLU A 254 -4.80 2.08 -17.26
C GLU A 254 -3.75 2.17 -16.16
N LEU A 255 -2.47 2.23 -16.52
CA LEU A 255 -1.37 2.44 -15.57
C LEU A 255 -1.46 3.82 -14.91
N GLU A 256 -1.70 4.88 -15.69
CA GLU A 256 -1.95 6.24 -15.17
C GLU A 256 -3.07 6.21 -14.13
N ARG A 257 -4.20 5.58 -14.47
CA ARG A 257 -5.32 5.44 -13.53
C ARG A 257 -4.96 4.62 -12.28
N ALA A 258 -4.13 3.59 -12.41
CA ALA A 258 -3.67 2.81 -11.26
C ALA A 258 -2.78 3.64 -10.32
N VAL A 259 -1.90 4.47 -10.87
CA VAL A 259 -1.06 5.40 -10.09
C VAL A 259 -1.92 6.43 -9.36
N GLU A 260 -2.91 7.02 -10.03
CA GLU A 260 -3.87 7.94 -9.40
C GLU A 260 -4.60 7.28 -8.23
N LEU A 261 -5.17 6.08 -8.44
CA LEU A 261 -5.91 5.34 -7.42
C LEU A 261 -5.02 4.99 -6.22
N ALA A 262 -3.78 4.58 -6.45
CA ALA A 262 -2.83 4.29 -5.38
C ALA A 262 -2.58 5.54 -4.52
N ARG A 263 -2.38 6.71 -5.15
CA ARG A 263 -2.14 7.98 -4.45
C ARG A 263 -3.38 8.49 -3.70
N GLU A 264 -4.56 8.42 -4.33
CA GLU A 264 -5.84 8.75 -3.69
C GLU A 264 -6.06 7.86 -2.45
N ALA A 265 -5.80 6.55 -2.58
CA ALA A 265 -5.91 5.60 -1.47
C ALA A 265 -4.90 5.88 -0.35
N ALA A 266 -3.66 6.27 -0.68
CA ALA A 266 -2.65 6.62 0.32
C ALA A 266 -3.11 7.82 1.19
N VAL A 267 -3.69 8.84 0.57
CA VAL A 267 -4.29 9.97 1.30
C VAL A 267 -5.53 9.55 2.09
N ALA A 268 -6.39 8.73 1.50
CA ALA A 268 -7.66 8.31 2.11
C ALA A 268 -7.48 7.31 3.26
N ARG A 269 -6.39 6.53 3.29
CA ARG A 269 -6.10 5.53 4.33
C ARG A 269 -6.07 6.13 5.74
N GLY A 270 -5.51 7.33 5.88
CA GLY A 270 -5.45 8.06 7.15
C GLY A 270 -4.72 7.29 8.27
N THR A 271 -5.15 7.53 9.51
CA THR A 271 -4.59 6.90 10.71
C THR A 271 -5.58 5.90 11.31
N PRO A 272 -5.13 4.94 12.14
CA PRO A 272 -6.03 4.01 12.84
C PRO A 272 -6.86 4.68 13.96
N GLU A 273 -6.65 5.97 14.25
CA GLU A 273 -7.29 6.68 15.35
C GLU A 273 -8.70 7.15 14.96
N LYS A 274 -9.72 6.71 15.70
CA LYS A 274 -11.10 7.15 15.46
C LYS A 274 -11.37 8.47 16.18
N GLU A 275 -11.22 9.54 15.43
CA GLU A 275 -11.58 10.90 15.87
C GLU A 275 -12.51 11.58 14.84
N PRO A 276 -13.25 12.63 15.24
CA PRO A 276 -13.92 13.50 14.27
C PRO A 276 -12.88 14.32 13.51
N VAL A 277 -13.03 14.44 12.19
CA VAL A 277 -12.20 15.36 11.42
C VAL A 277 -12.67 16.81 11.61
N PRO A 278 -11.84 17.84 11.37
CA PRO A 278 -12.25 19.25 11.54
C PRO A 278 -13.54 19.63 10.79
N ALA A 279 -13.80 19.01 9.62
CA ALA A 279 -15.02 19.22 8.85
C ALA A 279 -16.30 18.73 9.56
N GLU A 280 -16.18 17.88 10.58
CA GLU A 280 -17.31 17.40 11.39
C GLU A 280 -17.63 18.32 12.58
N ALA A 281 -16.75 19.28 12.93
CA ALA A 281 -16.84 20.04 14.18
C ALA A 281 -18.17 20.80 14.33
N GLU A 282 -18.59 21.55 13.29
CA GLU A 282 -19.85 22.30 13.32
C GLU A 282 -21.07 21.37 13.39
N ASN A 283 -21.02 20.27 12.62
CA ASN A 283 -22.08 19.27 12.61
C ASN A 283 -22.19 18.52 13.93
N ARG A 284 -21.09 18.38 14.66
CA ARG A 284 -21.04 17.71 15.96
C ARG A 284 -21.98 18.39 16.96
N THR A 285 -21.90 19.71 17.09
CA THR A 285 -22.73 20.47 18.02
C THR A 285 -24.19 20.49 17.57
N VAL A 286 -24.45 20.72 16.29
CA VAL A 286 -25.83 20.88 15.78
C VAL A 286 -26.58 19.54 15.72
N ALA A 287 -25.91 18.45 15.33
CA ALA A 287 -26.55 17.16 15.09
C ALA A 287 -26.56 16.22 16.30
N ARG A 288 -25.66 16.42 17.28
CA ARG A 288 -25.73 15.69 18.56
C ARG A 288 -26.80 16.28 19.47
N ARG A 289 -27.13 15.52 20.50
CA ARG A 289 -28.17 15.86 21.46
C ARG A 289 -27.56 16.05 22.84
N SER A 290 -28.18 16.90 23.64
CA SER A 290 -27.90 17.09 25.06
C SER A 290 -29.19 17.06 25.86
N LEU A 291 -29.08 17.06 27.18
CA LEU A 291 -30.21 17.15 28.09
C LEU A 291 -30.85 18.53 27.98
N HIS A 292 -32.16 18.54 27.81
CA HIS A 292 -32.99 19.74 27.77
C HIS A 292 -34.19 19.55 28.69
N ALA A 293 -34.67 20.65 29.27
CA ALA A 293 -35.93 20.63 29.96
C ALA A 293 -37.07 20.48 28.94
N VAL A 294 -38.08 19.66 29.22
CA VAL A 294 -39.32 19.59 28.40
C VAL A 294 -40.48 20.34 29.05
N GLU A 295 -40.35 20.67 30.32
CA GLU A 295 -41.23 21.56 31.07
C GLU A 295 -40.37 22.51 31.93
N PRO A 296 -40.88 23.69 32.35
CA PRO A 296 -40.09 24.62 33.16
C PRO A 296 -39.68 24.01 34.52
N ILE A 297 -38.41 24.15 34.90
CA ILE A 297 -37.86 23.71 36.20
C ILE A 297 -37.42 24.97 36.97
N ARG A 298 -38.00 25.22 38.15
CA ARG A 298 -37.69 26.45 38.91
C ARG A 298 -36.50 26.28 39.84
N ARG A 299 -35.81 27.38 40.12
CA ARG A 299 -34.71 27.44 41.08
C ARG A 299 -35.02 26.70 42.37
N GLY A 300 -34.16 25.76 42.73
CA GLY A 300 -34.25 24.92 43.93
C GLY A 300 -35.11 23.66 43.76
N GLU A 301 -35.86 23.51 42.66
CA GLU A 301 -36.59 22.28 42.34
C GLU A 301 -35.61 21.18 41.90
N GLN A 302 -35.96 19.93 42.21
CA GLN A 302 -35.17 18.77 41.84
C GLN A 302 -35.46 18.36 40.40
N ILE A 303 -34.41 18.04 39.64
CA ILE A 303 -34.53 17.53 38.29
C ILE A 303 -35.17 16.14 38.33
N SER A 304 -36.36 16.00 37.71
CA SER A 304 -37.08 14.73 37.60
C SER A 304 -36.82 14.08 36.24
N ARG A 305 -37.11 12.78 36.09
CA ARG A 305 -36.96 12.11 34.80
C ARG A 305 -37.96 12.62 33.77
N ASP A 306 -39.17 12.97 34.19
CA ASP A 306 -40.26 13.42 33.32
C ASP A 306 -40.01 14.85 32.80
N ALA A 307 -39.24 15.66 33.53
CA ALA A 307 -38.94 17.04 33.17
C ALA A 307 -37.79 17.18 32.15
N VAL A 308 -37.11 16.09 31.80
CA VAL A 308 -35.90 16.11 30.96
C VAL A 308 -36.06 15.20 29.74
N ASP A 309 -35.61 15.67 28.58
CA ASP A 309 -35.46 14.83 27.39
C ASP A 309 -34.16 15.14 26.65
N VAL A 310 -33.82 14.29 25.69
CA VAL A 310 -32.60 14.35 24.91
C VAL A 310 -32.90 14.99 23.55
N LEU A 311 -32.63 16.29 23.45
CA LEU A 311 -32.94 17.12 22.29
C LEU A 311 -31.66 17.71 21.65
N ARG A 312 -31.78 18.23 20.44
CA ARG A 312 -30.72 18.99 19.75
C ARG A 312 -30.87 20.49 20.05
N PRO A 313 -29.78 21.29 19.99
CA PRO A 313 -28.38 20.90 19.72
C PRO A 313 -27.66 20.36 20.96
N ALA A 314 -26.42 19.88 20.85
CA ALA A 314 -25.63 19.45 22.00
C ALA A 314 -24.97 20.65 22.71
N THR A 315 -25.77 21.53 23.30
CA THR A 315 -25.32 22.74 24.04
C THR A 315 -25.57 22.66 25.54
N GLY A 316 -26.23 21.59 26.01
CA GLY A 316 -26.35 21.24 27.43
C GLY A 316 -25.48 20.05 27.80
N LEU A 317 -25.67 19.55 29.01
CA LEU A 317 -25.01 18.36 29.54
C LEU A 317 -25.25 17.14 28.64
N SER A 318 -24.22 16.29 28.51
CA SER A 318 -24.31 15.05 27.77
C SER A 318 -25.50 14.19 28.23
N PRO A 319 -26.19 13.46 27.32
CA PRO A 319 -27.22 12.49 27.72
C PRO A 319 -26.71 11.42 28.68
N ALA A 320 -25.40 11.14 28.66
CA ALA A 320 -24.76 10.21 29.60
C ALA A 320 -24.80 10.72 31.05
N SER A 321 -24.96 12.03 31.25
CA SER A 321 -25.03 12.67 32.57
C SER A 321 -26.42 12.56 33.21
N LEU A 322 -27.42 11.99 32.53
CA LEU A 322 -28.82 11.99 33.00
C LEU A 322 -28.94 11.45 34.42
N ASP A 323 -28.46 10.23 34.67
CA ASP A 323 -28.59 9.59 35.98
C ASP A 323 -27.88 10.37 37.09
N SER A 324 -26.78 11.07 36.75
CA SER A 324 -26.02 11.89 37.68
C SER A 324 -26.72 13.18 38.08
N ILE A 325 -27.59 13.73 37.23
CA ILE A 325 -28.33 14.98 37.51
C ILE A 325 -29.70 14.75 38.15
N LEU A 326 -30.29 13.56 38.00
CA LEU A 326 -31.61 13.25 38.57
C LEU A 326 -31.61 13.43 40.10
N GLY A 327 -32.63 14.13 40.61
CA GLY A 327 -32.78 14.44 42.03
C GLY A 327 -31.92 15.60 42.54
N ARG A 328 -30.98 16.14 41.73
CA ARG A 328 -30.23 17.35 42.09
C ARG A 328 -31.10 18.59 41.92
N PRO A 329 -31.00 19.60 42.81
CA PRO A 329 -31.74 20.84 42.64
C PRO A 329 -31.08 21.76 41.60
N VAL A 330 -31.88 22.55 40.88
CA VAL A 330 -31.35 23.55 39.95
C VAL A 330 -30.98 24.87 40.65
N THR A 331 -29.95 25.57 40.18
CA THR A 331 -29.44 26.84 40.75
C THR A 331 -30.13 28.07 40.16
N THR A 332 -30.70 27.93 38.98
CA THR A 332 -31.39 28.92 38.13
C THR A 332 -32.79 28.41 37.78
N ASN A 333 -33.61 29.24 37.12
CA ASN A 333 -34.81 28.74 36.45
C ASN A 333 -34.41 28.28 35.05
N ILE A 334 -34.94 27.14 34.60
CA ILE A 334 -34.73 26.58 33.25
C ILE A 334 -36.10 26.51 32.58
N GLU A 335 -36.27 27.15 31.43
CA GLU A 335 -37.53 27.11 30.69
C GLU A 335 -37.65 25.85 29.82
N SER A 336 -38.89 25.53 29.39
CA SER A 336 -39.12 24.40 28.48
C SER A 336 -38.33 24.58 27.17
N HIS A 337 -37.69 23.50 26.72
CA HIS A 337 -36.78 23.42 25.58
C HIS A 337 -35.43 24.14 25.73
N GLU A 338 -35.08 24.65 26.91
CA GLU A 338 -33.72 25.14 27.17
C GLU A 338 -32.77 23.97 27.49
N PRO A 339 -31.49 24.07 27.08
CA PRO A 339 -30.48 23.09 27.47
C PRO A 339 -30.24 23.15 28.98
N ILE A 340 -30.10 21.99 29.62
CA ILE A 340 -29.65 21.92 31.01
C ILE A 340 -28.13 21.91 31.00
N THR A 341 -27.50 22.96 31.52
CA THR A 341 -26.03 23.12 31.53
C THR A 341 -25.44 22.75 32.90
N ALA A 342 -24.11 22.66 32.97
CA ALA A 342 -23.39 22.40 34.23
C ALA A 342 -23.72 23.45 35.31
N ASP A 343 -23.82 24.72 34.92
CA ASP A 343 -24.10 25.83 35.82
C ASP A 343 -25.49 25.76 36.46
N ASP A 344 -26.44 25.11 35.77
CA ASP A 344 -27.81 24.96 36.25
C ASP A 344 -27.94 23.91 37.35
N VAL A 345 -27.00 22.98 37.49
CA VAL A 345 -27.13 21.82 38.40
C VAL A 345 -26.34 22.02 39.69
N SER A 346 -27.03 22.05 40.83
CA SER A 346 -26.38 22.28 42.13
C SER A 346 -25.38 21.18 42.48
N GLY A 347 -24.17 21.59 42.87
CA GLY A 347 -23.09 20.69 43.25
C GLY A 347 -22.50 19.89 42.10
N TRP A 348 -22.84 20.23 40.85
CA TRP A 348 -22.18 19.69 39.66
C TRP A 348 -20.74 20.18 39.57
N SER A 349 -19.86 19.29 39.13
CA SER A 349 -18.48 19.63 38.77
C SER A 349 -18.13 18.93 37.47
N ASP A 350 -17.17 19.45 36.71
CA ASP A 350 -16.73 18.83 35.44
C ASP A 350 -16.20 17.39 35.61
N ARG A 351 -15.90 16.97 36.86
CA ARG A 351 -15.52 15.59 37.20
C ARG A 351 -16.71 14.63 37.26
N ASP A 352 -17.92 15.16 37.36
CA ASP A 352 -19.17 14.40 37.35
C ASP A 352 -19.65 14.09 35.92
N GLU A 353 -19.09 14.79 34.91
CA GLU A 353 -19.42 14.52 33.52
C GLU A 353 -18.72 13.22 33.06
N PRO A 354 -19.48 12.22 32.57
CA PRO A 354 -18.87 11.01 32.03
C PRO A 354 -17.94 11.37 30.88
N GLU A 355 -16.79 10.70 30.76
CA GLU A 355 -15.92 10.86 29.59
C GLU A 355 -16.70 10.51 28.31
N THR A 356 -17.15 11.54 27.60
CA THR A 356 -17.97 11.40 26.39
C THR A 356 -17.19 11.76 25.12
N GLY A 357 -15.87 11.97 25.26
CA GLY A 357 -14.96 12.32 24.16
C GLY A 357 -15.26 13.68 23.51
N VAL A 358 -16.19 14.46 24.04
CA VAL A 358 -16.47 15.85 23.64
C VAL A 358 -15.90 16.75 24.73
N ARG A 359 -14.64 17.17 24.61
CA ARG A 359 -14.27 18.43 25.24
C ARG A 359 -14.82 19.53 24.34
N ALA A 360 -15.62 20.42 24.91
CA ALA A 360 -15.83 21.73 24.29
C ALA A 360 -14.46 22.41 24.33
N ASP A 361 -13.81 22.52 23.17
CA ASP A 361 -12.60 23.32 23.04
C ASP A 361 -12.98 24.78 23.34
N GLU A 362 -12.25 25.38 24.28
CA GLU A 362 -12.23 26.84 24.54
C GLU A 362 -11.63 27.62 23.36
#